data_AF-A0A2N0NNF7-F1
#
_entry.id   AF-A0A2N0NNF7-F1
#
_cell.length_a   1.000
_cell.length_b   1.000
_cell.length_c   1.000
_cell.angle_alpha   90.00
_cell.angle_beta   90.00
_cell.angle_gamma   90.00
#
_symmetry.space_group_name_H-M   'P 1'
#
loop_
_entity.id
_entity.type
_entity.pdbx_description
1 polymer ?
#
loop_
_entity_poly.entity_id
_entity_poly.type
_entity_poly.pdbx_seq_one_letter_code
_entity_poly.pdbx_strand_id
1 'polypeptide(L)'
;MNFIVNSTILARDREVVAVNLRALSDGCEISIAKNSVWLDKDREYVEKIKETLKNVSKDAPISFKQTCDREDMRDLILTIVEYCSEKLRYTTKINDVDIFDKVDVLNNEEKYTISSYKDLFFRIDLKLLNPDVVIQPILPWNGIVKKFLDHEKEYEGFMEECLKDPTIGRRLKRMYGGVDAELNCVSSNEMYLHAELNLLTSVMNHEEKRIFIAVSKKCCYLFELYIRYVQEIKGYNVTFSGSHKSLKKLCSRWKLPDTFKKEFMSYAQLELDRIIEYEIKWCTKPDSESECIEAYLNSSFYHNF
;
A
#
# COMPACT_ATOMS: atom_id res chain seq x y z
N MET A 1 -1.03 -19.02 9.74
CA MET A 1 -0.27 -17.78 9.96
C MET A 1 -0.95 -16.66 9.20
N ASN A 2 -1.88 -15.95 9.85
CA ASN A 2 -2.42 -14.70 9.30
C ASN A 2 -1.37 -13.61 9.51
N PHE A 3 -0.39 -13.51 8.60
CA PHE A 3 0.49 -12.33 8.47
C PHE A 3 -0.28 -11.01 8.21
N ILE A 4 -1.61 -11.10 8.11
CA ILE A 4 -2.57 -10.03 7.83
C ILE A 4 -2.57 -8.93 8.91
N VAL A 5 -1.98 -9.15 10.09
CA VAL A 5 -1.97 -8.15 11.19
C VAL A 5 -0.67 -7.29 11.26
N ASN A 6 0.43 -7.65 10.61
CA ASN A 6 1.77 -7.29 11.14
C ASN A 6 2.55 -6.12 10.50
N SER A 7 2.11 -5.50 9.41
CA SER A 7 2.82 -4.34 8.83
C SER A 7 2.34 -3.00 9.42
N THR A 8 1.15 -2.98 10.04
CA THR A 8 0.59 -1.77 10.67
C THR A 8 1.41 -1.34 11.88
N ILE A 9 1.99 -2.28 12.64
CA ILE A 9 2.86 -1.98 13.79
C ILE A 9 4.17 -1.27 13.38
N LEU A 10 4.46 -1.16 12.09
CA LEU A 10 5.63 -0.43 11.59
C LEU A 10 5.28 0.97 11.09
N ALA A 11 3.99 1.35 11.09
CA ALA A 11 3.50 2.61 10.56
C ALA A 11 3.17 3.59 11.68
N ARG A 12 3.95 4.68 11.80
CA ARG A 12 3.79 5.70 12.84
C ARG A 12 2.49 6.52 12.70
N ASP A 13 2.34 7.15 11.55
CA ASP A 13 1.25 8.12 11.30
C ASP A 13 0.27 7.59 10.24
N ARG A 14 -0.05 8.38 9.22
CA ARG A 14 -0.81 7.95 8.05
C ARG A 14 0.07 7.31 6.97
N GLU A 15 1.26 6.87 7.36
CA GLU A 15 2.23 6.28 6.46
C GLU A 15 1.73 4.94 5.90
N VAL A 16 2.25 4.62 4.71
CA VAL A 16 2.17 3.30 4.11
C VAL A 16 3.56 2.69 4.25
N VAL A 17 3.59 1.56 4.96
CA VAL A 17 4.73 0.66 5.10
C VAL A 17 4.42 -0.65 4.38
N ALA A 18 5.43 -1.19 3.70
CA ALA A 18 5.43 -2.51 3.11
C ALA A 18 6.62 -3.31 3.66
N VAL A 19 6.42 -4.61 3.88
CA VAL A 19 7.40 -5.53 4.48
C VAL A 19 7.51 -6.79 3.65
N ASN A 20 8.72 -7.21 3.36
CA ASN A 20 9.02 -8.54 2.82
C ASN A 20 9.89 -9.29 3.84
N LEU A 21 9.54 -10.55 4.07
CA LEU A 21 10.32 -11.48 4.88
C LEU A 21 10.78 -12.61 3.96
N ARG A 22 12.09 -12.80 3.84
CA ARG A 22 12.70 -13.92 3.15
C ARG A 22 13.37 -14.84 4.18
N ALA A 23 12.89 -16.07 4.28
CA ALA A 23 13.50 -17.08 5.13
C ALA A 23 14.75 -17.63 4.45
N LEU A 24 15.84 -17.74 5.21
CA LEU A 24 17.10 -18.32 4.79
C LEU A 24 17.37 -19.59 5.63
N SER A 25 18.36 -20.40 5.25
CA SER A 25 18.74 -21.61 5.98
C SER A 25 19.17 -21.35 7.43
N ASP A 26 19.67 -20.17 7.71
CA ASP A 26 20.35 -19.78 8.94
C ASP A 26 19.95 -18.36 9.38
N GLY A 27 18.72 -17.96 9.06
CA GLY A 27 18.13 -16.70 9.50
C GLY A 27 17.01 -16.21 8.59
N CYS A 28 16.82 -14.89 8.57
CA CYS A 28 15.95 -14.23 7.62
C CYS A 28 16.48 -12.86 7.19
N GLU A 29 16.04 -12.43 6.02
CA GLU A 29 16.18 -11.06 5.56
C GLU A 29 14.81 -10.38 5.63
N ILE A 30 14.77 -9.22 6.26
CA ILE A 30 13.59 -8.38 6.37
C ILE A 30 13.86 -7.09 5.61
N SER A 31 13.11 -6.86 4.53
CA SER A 31 13.13 -5.62 3.78
C SER A 31 11.89 -4.80 4.09
N ILE A 32 12.08 -3.53 4.45
CA ILE A 32 11.00 -2.61 4.81
C ILE A 32 11.09 -1.36 3.94
N ALA A 33 10.00 -1.00 3.29
CA ALA A 33 9.83 0.27 2.58
C ALA A 33 8.72 1.09 3.20
N LYS A 34 8.85 2.42 3.16
CA LYS A 34 7.77 3.34 3.48
C LYS A 34 7.78 4.54 2.55
N ASN A 35 6.64 5.24 2.49
CA ASN A 35 6.47 6.39 1.59
C ASN A 35 7.16 7.69 2.09
N SER A 36 7.64 7.71 3.33
CA SER A 36 8.24 8.90 3.96
C SER A 36 9.69 8.64 4.35
N VAL A 37 10.45 9.71 4.57
CA VAL A 37 11.84 9.60 5.01
C VAL A 37 11.92 8.88 6.36
N TRP A 38 12.94 8.02 6.50
CA TRP A 38 13.27 7.37 7.77
C TRP A 38 13.87 8.39 8.75
N LEU A 39 13.19 8.61 9.86
CA LEU A 39 13.65 9.42 10.97
C LEU A 39 14.44 8.56 11.95
N ASP A 40 15.31 9.17 12.77
CA ASP A 40 16.14 8.43 13.72
C ASP A 40 15.29 7.60 14.70
N LYS A 41 14.18 8.16 15.18
CA LYS A 41 13.19 7.45 15.99
C LYS A 41 12.59 6.22 15.30
N ASP A 42 12.40 6.27 13.98
CA ASP A 42 11.88 5.13 13.23
C ASP A 42 12.92 4.01 13.17
N ARG A 43 14.21 4.36 13.03
CA ARG A 43 15.32 3.40 13.01
C ARG A 43 15.51 2.76 14.38
N GLU A 44 15.50 3.56 15.44
CA GLU A 44 15.56 3.09 16.83
C GLU A 44 14.41 2.10 17.13
N TYR A 45 13.19 2.44 16.71
CA TYR A 45 12.02 1.59 16.88
C TYR A 45 12.14 0.24 16.15
N VAL A 46 12.56 0.23 14.89
CA VAL A 46 12.70 -1.02 14.12
C VAL A 46 13.85 -1.87 14.67
N GLU A 47 14.96 -1.26 15.10
CA GLU A 47 16.05 -1.99 15.76
C GLU A 47 15.60 -2.58 17.10
N LYS A 48 14.75 -1.88 17.87
CA LYS A 48 14.15 -2.44 19.10
C LYS A 48 13.31 -3.68 18.80
N ILE A 49 12.45 -3.64 17.78
CA ILE A 49 11.68 -4.83 17.33
C ILE A 49 12.63 -5.98 16.99
N LYS A 50 13.67 -5.72 16.19
CA LYS A 50 14.64 -6.71 15.76
C LYS A 50 15.37 -7.35 16.92
N GLU A 51 15.86 -6.57 17.88
CA GLU A 51 16.58 -7.08 19.04
C GLU A 51 15.65 -7.87 19.98
N THR A 52 14.41 -7.42 20.20
CA THR A 52 13.43 -8.21 20.96
C THR A 52 13.13 -9.54 20.28
N LEU A 53 12.92 -9.57 18.95
CA LEU A 53 12.69 -10.82 18.21
C LEU A 53 13.89 -11.80 18.31
N LYS A 54 15.13 -11.28 18.25
CA LYS A 54 16.34 -12.08 18.49
C LYS A 54 16.45 -12.59 19.92
N ASN A 55 16.05 -11.80 20.91
CA ASN A 55 16.12 -12.23 22.31
C ASN A 55 15.06 -13.28 22.63
N VAL A 56 13.86 -13.16 22.05
CA VAL A 56 12.79 -14.16 22.18
C VAL A 56 13.16 -15.48 21.51
N SER A 57 13.87 -15.43 20.38
CA SER A 57 14.27 -16.64 19.65
C SER A 57 15.28 -17.51 20.42
N LYS A 58 16.09 -16.92 21.32
CA LYS A 58 17.07 -17.66 22.14
C LYS A 58 16.41 -18.65 23.10
N ASP A 59 15.23 -18.29 23.61
CA ASP A 59 14.50 -19.10 24.61
C ASP A 59 13.51 -20.09 23.96
N ALA A 60 13.56 -20.22 22.63
CA ALA A 60 12.73 -21.17 21.92
C ALA A 60 13.14 -22.64 22.22
N PRO A 61 12.16 -23.56 22.40
CA PRO A 61 10.72 -23.35 22.22
C PRO A 61 10.04 -22.72 23.45
N ILE A 62 9.35 -21.60 23.23
CA ILE A 62 8.56 -20.87 24.24
C ILE A 62 7.13 -20.70 23.72
N SER A 63 6.13 -20.71 24.59
CA SER A 63 4.75 -20.41 24.19
C SER A 63 4.54 -18.90 24.00
N PHE A 64 3.56 -18.51 23.19
CA PHE A 64 3.18 -17.10 23.03
C PHE A 64 2.82 -16.44 24.38
N LYS A 65 2.06 -17.13 25.24
CA LYS A 65 1.69 -16.63 26.58
C LYS A 65 2.92 -16.32 27.45
N GLN A 66 3.85 -17.28 27.54
CA GLN A 66 5.11 -17.08 28.26
C GLN A 66 5.96 -15.94 27.65
N THR A 67 5.85 -15.74 26.33
CA THR A 67 6.54 -14.66 25.63
C THR A 67 5.98 -13.29 26.02
N CYS A 68 4.65 -13.13 26.07
CA CYS A 68 4.00 -11.90 26.52
C CYS A 68 4.27 -11.57 27.99
N ASP A 69 4.67 -12.55 28.81
CA ASP A 69 5.05 -12.33 30.20
C ASP A 69 6.49 -11.80 30.38
N ARG A 70 7.32 -11.86 29.32
CA ARG A 70 8.68 -11.33 29.38
C ARG A 70 8.69 -9.80 29.43
N GLU A 71 9.62 -9.26 30.19
CA GLU A 71 9.80 -7.82 30.34
C GLU A 71 10.11 -7.12 29.01
N ASP A 72 11.00 -7.69 28.19
CA ASP A 72 11.38 -7.15 26.88
C ASP A 72 10.23 -7.13 25.86
N MET A 73 9.33 -8.11 25.93
CA MET A 73 8.11 -8.15 25.12
C MET A 73 7.05 -7.17 25.59
N ARG A 74 6.87 -7.02 26.91
CA ARG A 74 5.95 -6.02 27.47
C ARG A 74 6.41 -4.60 27.12
N ASP A 75 7.70 -4.33 27.25
CA ASP A 75 8.32 -3.07 26.83
C ASP A 75 8.16 -2.82 25.32
N LEU A 76 8.33 -3.86 24.49
CA LEU A 76 8.07 -3.77 23.06
C LEU A 76 6.60 -3.42 22.77
N ILE A 77 5.65 -4.09 23.42
CA ILE A 77 4.21 -3.83 23.26
C ILE A 77 3.88 -2.36 23.58
N LEU A 78 4.38 -1.84 24.71
CA LEU A 78 4.19 -0.43 25.08
C LEU A 78 4.77 0.51 24.02
N THR A 79 5.96 0.18 23.51
CA THR A 79 6.61 0.97 22.46
C THR A 79 5.81 0.94 21.15
N ILE A 80 5.24 -0.21 20.76
CA ILE A 80 4.39 -0.33 19.57
C ILE A 80 3.16 0.58 19.70
N VAL A 81 2.52 0.58 20.87
CA VAL A 81 1.34 1.41 21.14
C VAL A 81 1.67 2.89 21.04
N GLU A 82 2.79 3.32 21.64
CA GLU A 82 3.23 4.70 21.58
C GLU A 82 3.57 5.12 20.14
N TYR A 83 4.40 4.33 19.45
CA TYR A 83 4.85 4.60 18.09
C TYR A 83 3.69 4.60 17.09
N CYS A 84 2.73 3.68 17.21
CA CYS A 84 1.61 3.54 16.27
C CYS A 84 0.35 4.29 16.70
N SER A 85 0.38 5.06 17.80
CA SER A 85 -0.82 5.66 18.43
C SER A 85 -1.70 6.41 17.43
N GLU A 86 -1.13 7.28 16.59
CA GLU A 86 -1.86 8.02 15.55
C GLU A 86 -2.48 7.10 14.49
N LYS A 87 -1.75 6.08 14.04
CA LYS A 87 -2.26 5.08 13.09
C LYS A 87 -3.42 4.31 13.70
N LEU A 88 -3.28 3.87 14.96
CA LEU A 88 -4.28 3.10 15.70
C LEU A 88 -5.55 3.91 15.94
N ARG A 89 -5.43 5.18 16.37
CA ARG A 89 -6.57 6.11 16.51
C ARG A 89 -7.37 6.20 15.21
N TYR A 90 -6.68 6.36 14.08
CA TYR A 90 -7.32 6.51 12.78
C TYR A 90 -8.01 5.24 12.28
N THR A 91 -7.41 4.06 12.46
CA THR A 91 -7.97 2.80 11.96
C THR A 91 -9.12 2.29 12.83
N THR A 92 -9.10 2.57 14.13
CA THR A 92 -10.07 2.03 15.07
C THR A 92 -11.21 3.00 15.41
N LYS A 93 -11.06 4.32 15.17
CA LYS A 93 -11.99 5.37 15.63
C LYS A 93 -12.18 5.35 17.16
N ILE A 94 -11.14 5.03 17.91
CA ILE A 94 -11.16 4.82 19.36
C ILE A 94 -10.44 5.98 20.09
N ASN A 95 -10.89 6.31 21.30
CA ASN A 95 -10.27 7.29 22.20
C ASN A 95 -9.11 6.67 23.03
N ASP A 96 -8.22 7.51 23.56
CA ASP A 96 -6.94 7.09 24.19
C ASP A 96 -7.04 6.02 25.29
N VAL A 97 -8.14 6.03 26.05
CA VAL A 97 -8.36 5.14 27.20
C VAL A 97 -8.60 3.68 26.76
N ASP A 98 -9.15 3.46 25.57
CA ASP A 98 -9.57 2.14 25.07
C ASP A 98 -8.47 1.41 24.25
N ILE A 99 -7.37 2.09 23.92
CA ILE A 99 -6.28 1.50 23.12
C ILE A 99 -5.53 0.44 23.94
N PHE A 100 -5.24 0.73 25.20
CA PHE A 100 -4.55 -0.19 26.10
C PHE A 100 -5.40 -1.42 26.45
N ASP A 101 -6.70 -1.25 26.69
CA ASP A 101 -7.64 -2.34 27.00
C ASP A 101 -7.87 -3.30 25.81
N LYS A 102 -7.60 -2.86 24.57
CA LYS A 102 -7.67 -3.71 23.37
C LYS A 102 -6.34 -4.31 22.94
N VAL A 103 -5.21 -3.87 23.47
CA VAL A 103 -3.94 -4.59 23.32
C VAL A 103 -4.04 -5.97 23.97
N ASP A 104 -4.86 -6.11 25.01
CA ASP A 104 -5.24 -7.42 25.57
C ASP A 104 -5.99 -8.33 24.57
N VAL A 105 -6.58 -7.78 23.50
CA VAL A 105 -7.20 -8.58 22.43
C VAL A 105 -6.16 -9.17 21.48
N LEU A 106 -4.96 -8.56 21.33
CA LEU A 106 -3.83 -9.17 20.62
C LEU A 106 -3.30 -10.41 21.35
N ASN A 107 -3.62 -10.57 22.63
CA ASN A 107 -3.17 -11.68 23.47
C ASN A 107 -4.00 -12.97 23.30
N ASN A 108 -5.04 -12.99 22.45
CA ASN A 108 -6.08 -14.04 22.48
C ASN A 108 -5.94 -15.19 21.47
N GLU A 109 -4.77 -15.38 20.82
CA GLU A 109 -4.53 -16.57 19.98
C GLU A 109 -3.65 -17.61 20.72
N GLU A 110 -4.28 -18.45 21.54
CA GLU A 110 -3.68 -19.49 22.40
C GLU A 110 -2.97 -20.67 21.68
N LYS A 111 -2.66 -20.60 20.38
CA LYS A 111 -2.24 -21.80 19.62
C LYS A 111 -0.97 -21.65 18.77
N TYR A 112 0.06 -20.97 19.26
CA TYR A 112 1.37 -21.00 18.62
C TYR A 112 2.50 -21.25 19.61
N THR A 113 3.25 -22.32 19.36
CA THR A 113 4.56 -22.57 19.97
C THR A 113 5.61 -21.86 19.10
N ILE A 114 6.50 -21.07 19.69
CA ILE A 114 7.55 -20.33 18.97
C ILE A 114 8.68 -21.28 18.48
N SER A 115 8.48 -22.61 18.51
CA SER A 115 9.48 -23.60 18.11
C SER A 115 9.92 -23.46 16.64
N SER A 116 9.06 -22.94 15.76
CA SER A 116 9.37 -22.74 14.34
C SER A 116 10.15 -21.46 14.02
N TYR A 117 10.41 -20.57 15.00
CA TYR A 117 11.03 -19.26 14.77
C TYR A 117 12.45 -19.13 15.31
N LYS A 118 12.93 -20.14 16.06
CA LYS A 118 14.29 -20.15 16.62
C LYS A 118 15.33 -19.88 15.53
N ASP A 119 15.31 -20.69 14.49
CA ASP A 119 16.29 -20.62 13.41
C ASP A 119 16.07 -19.40 12.51
N LEU A 120 14.81 -18.94 12.39
CA LEU A 120 14.44 -17.81 11.55
C LEU A 120 14.93 -16.47 12.11
N PHE A 121 14.76 -16.24 13.42
CA PHE A 121 15.08 -14.95 14.05
C PHE A 121 16.40 -14.96 14.82
N PHE A 122 17.14 -16.07 14.82
CA PHE A 122 18.49 -16.10 15.37
C PHE A 122 19.42 -15.11 14.65
N ARG A 123 19.26 -14.99 13.32
CA ARG A 123 19.96 -14.00 12.51
C ARG A 123 18.97 -13.25 11.62
N ILE A 124 18.79 -11.97 11.91
CA ILE A 124 17.96 -11.05 11.13
C ILE A 124 18.86 -10.07 10.42
N ASP A 125 18.85 -10.12 9.08
CA ASP A 125 19.39 -9.06 8.24
C ASP A 125 18.27 -8.06 7.92
N LEU A 126 18.43 -6.81 8.33
CA LEU A 126 17.40 -5.78 8.21
C LEU A 126 17.80 -4.74 7.17
N LYS A 127 16.95 -4.56 6.18
CA LYS A 127 17.14 -3.60 5.09
C LYS A 127 16.02 -2.56 5.08
N LEU A 128 16.36 -1.33 5.43
CA LEU A 128 15.46 -0.19 5.32
C LEU A 128 15.66 0.48 3.96
N LEU A 129 14.64 0.42 3.10
CA LEU A 129 14.69 0.99 1.76
C LEU A 129 14.40 2.49 1.83
N ASN A 130 15.26 3.29 1.21
CA ASN A 130 15.01 4.72 1.09
C ASN A 130 13.77 4.97 0.22
N PRO A 131 12.94 5.97 0.56
CA PRO A 131 11.84 6.39 -0.30
C PRO A 131 12.38 6.81 -1.66
N ASP A 132 11.70 6.37 -2.71
CA ASP A 132 12.02 6.77 -4.08
C ASP A 132 11.05 7.86 -4.53
N VAL A 133 11.59 9.09 -4.57
CA VAL A 133 10.84 10.32 -4.80
C VAL A 133 11.44 11.06 -5.99
N VAL A 134 10.59 11.61 -6.84
CA VAL A 134 11.00 12.44 -7.97
C VAL A 134 10.06 13.62 -8.10
N ILE A 135 10.63 14.80 -8.37
CA ILE A 135 9.86 15.97 -8.74
C ILE A 135 9.53 15.84 -10.22
N GLN A 136 8.25 15.75 -10.56
CA GLN A 136 7.79 15.70 -11.95
C GLN A 136 6.86 16.86 -12.28
N PRO A 137 7.02 17.47 -13.46
CA PRO A 137 6.07 18.46 -13.95
C PRO A 137 4.74 17.77 -14.24
N ILE A 138 3.65 18.45 -13.92
CA ILE A 138 2.29 18.04 -14.26
C ILE A 138 1.83 18.90 -15.43
N LEU A 139 1.26 18.25 -16.44
CA LEU A 139 0.64 18.94 -17.57
C LEU A 139 -0.56 19.77 -17.09
N PRO A 140 -0.77 20.97 -17.66
CA PRO A 140 -1.99 21.74 -17.44
C PRO A 140 -3.25 20.90 -17.61
N TRP A 141 -4.21 21.05 -16.69
CA TRP A 141 -5.47 20.31 -16.66
C TRP A 141 -6.24 20.43 -17.99
N ASN A 142 -6.35 21.63 -18.55
CA ASN A 142 -6.96 21.86 -19.85
C ASN A 142 -6.33 21.03 -20.98
N GLY A 143 -5.01 20.88 -21.01
CA GLY A 143 -4.30 20.11 -22.01
C GLY A 143 -4.54 18.60 -21.91
N ILE A 144 -4.96 18.12 -20.74
CA ILE A 144 -5.36 16.73 -20.52
C ILE A 144 -6.83 16.56 -20.91
N VAL A 145 -7.72 17.35 -20.32
CA VAL A 145 -9.18 17.18 -20.45
C VAL A 145 -9.66 17.48 -21.87
N LYS A 146 -9.10 18.49 -22.55
CA LYS A 146 -9.46 18.80 -23.95
C LYS A 146 -9.13 17.66 -24.93
N LYS A 147 -8.37 16.64 -24.53
CA LYS A 147 -8.17 15.42 -25.35
C LYS A 147 -9.40 14.49 -25.35
N PHE A 148 -10.29 14.66 -24.38
CA PHE A 148 -11.47 13.83 -24.16
C PHE A 148 -12.79 14.59 -24.39
N LEU A 149 -12.72 15.88 -24.70
CA LEU A 149 -13.87 16.73 -24.98
C LEU A 149 -13.75 17.27 -26.40
N ASP A 150 -14.85 17.20 -27.16
CA ASP A 150 -14.86 17.58 -28.57
C ASP A 150 -15.03 19.10 -28.76
N HIS A 151 -15.54 19.82 -27.76
CA HIS A 151 -15.81 21.26 -27.85
C HIS A 151 -15.31 22.09 -26.67
N GLU A 152 -14.80 23.29 -26.94
CA GLU A 152 -14.25 24.20 -25.92
C GLU A 152 -15.31 24.67 -24.90
N LYS A 153 -16.58 24.82 -25.33
CA LYS A 153 -17.69 25.13 -24.42
C LYS A 153 -18.03 23.99 -23.45
N GLU A 154 -17.74 22.73 -23.84
CA GLU A 154 -17.92 21.57 -22.96
C GLU A 154 -16.85 21.55 -21.87
N TYR A 155 -15.63 22.03 -22.17
CA TYR A 155 -14.54 22.12 -21.20
C TYR A 155 -14.87 23.07 -20.04
N GLU A 156 -15.35 24.28 -20.33
CA GLU A 156 -15.68 25.26 -19.29
C GLU A 156 -16.78 24.76 -18.36
N GLY A 157 -17.87 24.23 -18.94
CA GLY A 157 -18.97 23.66 -18.16
C GLY A 157 -18.55 22.44 -17.33
N PHE A 158 -17.75 21.54 -17.92
CA PHE A 158 -17.21 20.38 -17.20
C PHE A 158 -16.30 20.79 -16.04
N MET A 159 -15.43 21.78 -16.26
CA MET A 159 -14.54 22.30 -15.23
C MET A 159 -15.33 22.92 -14.07
N GLU A 160 -16.33 23.75 -14.38
CA GLU A 160 -17.17 24.38 -13.36
C GLU A 160 -17.88 23.33 -12.50
N GLU A 161 -18.47 22.31 -13.13
CA GLU A 161 -19.19 21.25 -12.42
C GLU A 161 -18.26 20.41 -11.53
N CYS A 162 -17.06 20.07 -12.02
CA CYS A 162 -16.04 19.39 -11.22
C CYS A 162 -15.60 20.21 -10.00
N LEU A 163 -15.56 21.54 -10.12
CA LEU A 163 -15.13 22.43 -9.04
C LEU A 163 -16.25 22.74 -8.04
N LYS A 164 -17.52 22.59 -8.42
CA LYS A 164 -18.66 22.64 -7.48
C LYS A 164 -18.62 21.48 -6.49
N ASP A 165 -18.14 20.31 -6.89
CA ASP A 165 -17.95 19.20 -5.97
C ASP A 165 -16.77 19.48 -5.01
N PRO A 166 -17.01 19.59 -3.69
CA PRO A 166 -15.97 19.96 -2.73
C PRO A 166 -14.88 18.89 -2.56
N THR A 167 -15.19 17.63 -2.86
CA THR A 167 -14.23 16.51 -2.82
C THR A 167 -13.32 16.53 -4.03
N ILE A 168 -13.87 16.67 -5.23
CA ILE A 168 -13.13 16.76 -6.49
C ILE A 168 -12.27 18.03 -6.48
N GLY A 169 -12.87 19.19 -6.20
CA GLY A 169 -12.14 20.45 -6.12
C GLY A 169 -10.97 20.40 -5.12
N ARG A 170 -11.17 19.80 -3.93
CA ARG A 170 -10.08 19.61 -2.95
C ARG A 170 -8.97 18.70 -3.46
N ARG A 171 -9.31 17.63 -4.18
CA ARG A 171 -8.31 16.70 -4.76
C ARG A 171 -7.51 17.37 -5.86
N LEU A 172 -8.17 18.12 -6.75
CA LEU A 172 -7.51 18.88 -7.81
C LEU A 172 -6.56 19.92 -7.22
N LYS A 173 -7.01 20.70 -6.24
CA LYS A 173 -6.13 21.65 -5.51
C LYS A 173 -4.90 20.95 -4.91
N ARG A 174 -5.06 19.76 -4.33
CA ARG A 174 -3.94 18.98 -3.79
C ARG A 174 -2.99 18.45 -4.88
N MET A 175 -3.51 18.17 -6.07
CA MET A 175 -2.74 17.72 -7.23
C MET A 175 -2.00 18.85 -7.93
N TYR A 176 -2.52 20.07 -7.95
CA TYR A 176 -1.90 21.17 -8.71
C TYR A 176 -1.20 22.23 -7.85
N GLY A 177 -1.23 22.12 -6.52
CA GLY A 177 -0.32 22.87 -5.64
C GLY A 177 -0.93 23.84 -4.62
N GLY A 178 -2.24 23.79 -4.34
CA GLY A 178 -2.83 24.49 -3.19
C GLY A 178 -3.91 25.53 -3.52
N VAL A 179 -4.17 26.44 -2.57
CA VAL A 179 -5.34 27.34 -2.50
C VAL A 179 -5.38 28.35 -3.66
N ASP A 180 -4.24 28.61 -4.31
CA ASP A 180 -4.07 29.56 -5.43
C ASP A 180 -3.49 28.90 -6.70
N ALA A 181 -3.46 27.57 -6.76
CA ALA A 181 -2.90 26.88 -7.93
C ALA A 181 -3.83 26.98 -9.13
N GLU A 182 -3.38 27.65 -10.18
CA GLU A 182 -4.04 27.62 -11.48
C GLU A 182 -3.91 26.22 -12.09
N LEU A 183 -5.04 25.51 -12.22
CA LEU A 183 -5.12 24.18 -12.83
C LEU A 183 -4.49 24.13 -14.23
N ASN A 184 -4.39 25.28 -14.91
CA ASN A 184 -3.89 25.40 -16.26
C ASN A 184 -2.44 25.90 -16.34
N CYS A 185 -1.75 26.01 -15.21
CA CYS A 185 -0.33 26.35 -15.16
C CYS A 185 0.55 25.09 -15.04
N VAL A 186 1.78 25.19 -15.56
CA VAL A 186 2.80 24.17 -15.32
C VAL A 186 3.11 24.17 -13.82
N SER A 187 2.78 23.06 -13.17
CA SER A 187 3.11 22.82 -11.76
C SER A 187 4.09 21.65 -11.68
N SER A 188 4.76 21.52 -10.54
CA SER A 188 5.58 20.35 -10.24
C SER A 188 5.12 19.73 -8.94
N ASN A 189 5.13 18.41 -8.88
CA ASN A 189 4.78 17.68 -7.68
C ASN A 189 5.83 16.63 -7.37
N GLU A 190 5.95 16.36 -6.07
CA GLU A 190 6.61 15.16 -5.60
C GLU A 190 5.75 13.93 -5.93
N MET A 191 6.32 13.06 -6.77
CA MET A 191 5.80 11.75 -7.10
C MET A 191 6.59 10.71 -6.33
N TYR A 192 5.90 9.72 -5.78
CA TYR A 192 6.52 8.68 -4.97
C TYR A 192 6.33 7.33 -5.65
N LEU A 193 7.39 6.54 -5.70
CA LEU A 193 7.22 5.10 -5.87
C LEU A 193 6.60 4.61 -4.58
N HIS A 194 5.39 4.06 -4.66
CA HIS A 194 4.75 3.59 -3.45
C HIS A 194 5.59 2.50 -2.77
N ALA A 195 5.52 2.43 -1.45
CA ALA A 195 6.28 1.51 -0.60
C ALA A 195 6.17 0.06 -1.10
N GLU A 196 4.99 -0.37 -1.54
CA GLU A 196 4.77 -1.73 -2.03
C GLU A 196 5.59 -2.01 -3.31
N LEU A 197 5.69 -1.04 -4.22
CA LEU A 197 6.48 -1.15 -5.46
C LEU A 197 7.97 -1.00 -5.22
N ASN A 198 8.36 -0.04 -4.37
CA ASN A 198 9.76 0.15 -3.99
C ASN A 198 10.31 -1.16 -3.40
N LEU A 199 9.55 -1.75 -2.48
CA LEU A 199 9.89 -3.06 -1.92
C LEU A 199 9.91 -4.16 -2.98
N LEU A 200 8.84 -4.31 -3.77
CA LEU A 200 8.75 -5.35 -4.78
C LEU A 200 9.93 -5.30 -5.76
N THR A 201 10.19 -4.13 -6.35
CA THR A 201 11.28 -3.97 -7.33
C THR A 201 12.66 -4.25 -6.74
N SER A 202 12.86 -3.97 -5.44
CA SER A 202 14.11 -4.29 -4.75
C SER A 202 14.34 -5.80 -4.56
N VAL A 203 13.28 -6.59 -4.41
CA VAL A 203 13.35 -8.04 -4.13
C VAL A 203 13.09 -8.91 -5.36
N MET A 204 12.60 -8.34 -6.46
CA MET A 204 12.40 -9.05 -7.73
C MET A 204 13.72 -9.57 -8.35
N ASN A 205 14.86 -9.03 -7.95
CA ASN A 205 16.18 -9.51 -8.39
C ASN A 205 16.67 -10.74 -7.61
N HIS A 206 15.92 -11.22 -6.61
CA HIS A 206 16.29 -12.43 -5.89
C HIS A 206 16.11 -13.66 -6.79
N GLU A 207 16.94 -14.69 -6.59
CA GLU A 207 16.83 -15.95 -7.35
C GLU A 207 15.46 -16.62 -7.19
N GLU A 208 14.85 -16.43 -6.01
CA GLU A 208 13.51 -16.91 -5.70
C GLU A 208 12.43 -16.05 -6.37
N LYS A 209 11.62 -16.69 -7.20
CA LYS A 209 10.46 -16.04 -7.83
C LYS A 209 9.25 -15.92 -6.90
N ARG A 210 9.29 -16.54 -5.71
CA ARG A 210 8.20 -16.46 -4.73
C ARG A 210 8.44 -15.29 -3.79
N ILE A 211 7.55 -14.30 -3.87
CA ILE A 211 7.67 -13.05 -3.12
C ILE A 211 6.39 -12.85 -2.31
N PHE A 212 6.52 -12.60 -1.01
CA PHE A 212 5.41 -12.22 -0.14
C PHE A 212 5.60 -10.79 0.37
N ILE A 213 4.60 -9.92 0.18
CA ILE A 213 4.65 -8.53 0.63
C ILE A 213 3.47 -8.23 1.55
N ALA A 214 3.76 -7.91 2.81
CA ALA A 214 2.75 -7.42 3.74
C ALA A 214 2.66 -5.90 3.69
N VAL A 215 1.46 -5.33 3.59
CA VAL A 215 1.26 -3.87 3.43
C VAL A 215 0.31 -3.32 4.49
N SER A 216 0.64 -2.15 5.03
CA SER A 216 -0.06 -1.56 6.20
C SER A 216 -1.34 -0.81 5.83
N LYS A 217 -1.67 -0.75 4.54
CA LYS A 217 -2.88 -0.16 3.97
C LYS A 217 -3.26 -0.90 2.69
N LYS A 218 -4.53 -0.80 2.32
CA LYS A 218 -5.05 -1.28 1.03
C LYS A 218 -4.28 -0.63 -0.13
N CYS A 219 -3.89 -1.45 -1.10
CA CYS A 219 -3.12 -1.01 -2.25
C CYS A 219 -3.92 -0.12 -3.20
N CYS A 220 -3.23 0.70 -4.00
CA CYS A 220 -3.88 1.41 -5.10
C CYS A 220 -4.08 0.48 -6.31
N TYR A 221 -5.01 0.84 -7.18
CA TYR A 221 -5.33 0.05 -8.38
C TYR A 221 -4.13 -0.12 -9.32
N LEU A 222 -3.27 0.91 -9.45
CA LEU A 222 -2.07 0.83 -10.28
C LEU A 222 -1.03 -0.17 -9.75
N PHE A 223 -0.93 -0.34 -8.42
CA PHE A 223 -0.10 -1.39 -7.83
C PHE A 223 -0.65 -2.77 -8.17
N GLU A 224 -1.95 -2.99 -7.99
CA GLU A 224 -2.59 -4.28 -8.31
C GLU A 224 -2.47 -4.63 -9.79
N LEU A 225 -2.59 -3.62 -10.67
CA LEU A 225 -2.36 -3.76 -12.10
C LEU A 225 -0.91 -4.16 -12.41
N TYR A 226 0.06 -3.57 -11.71
CA TYR A 226 1.47 -3.96 -11.81
C TYR A 226 1.71 -5.39 -11.33
N ILE A 227 1.07 -5.80 -10.22
CA ILE A 227 1.15 -7.17 -9.70
C ILE A 227 0.62 -8.17 -10.75
N ARG A 228 -0.56 -7.91 -11.33
CA ARG A 228 -1.11 -8.75 -12.41
C ARG A 228 -0.14 -8.86 -13.57
N TYR A 229 0.40 -7.73 -14.02
CA TYR A 229 1.39 -7.71 -15.09
C TYR A 229 2.62 -8.59 -14.78
N VAL A 230 3.22 -8.46 -13.59
CA VAL A 230 4.41 -9.26 -13.25
C VAL A 230 4.10 -10.75 -13.03
N GLN A 231 2.89 -11.08 -12.57
CA GLN A 231 2.44 -12.46 -12.41
C GLN A 231 2.16 -13.11 -13.77
N GLU A 232 1.30 -12.50 -14.58
CA GLU A 232 0.78 -13.07 -15.83
C GLU A 232 1.80 -13.00 -16.97
N ILE A 233 2.51 -11.89 -17.11
CA ILE A 233 3.40 -11.65 -18.25
C ILE A 233 4.85 -12.01 -17.91
N LYS A 234 5.30 -11.77 -16.68
CA LYS A 234 6.70 -12.02 -16.27
C LYS A 234 6.88 -13.30 -15.47
N GLY A 235 5.81 -13.97 -15.04
CA GLY A 235 5.86 -15.27 -14.37
C GLY A 235 6.39 -15.24 -12.93
N TYR A 236 6.29 -14.09 -12.24
CA TYR A 236 6.63 -13.99 -10.82
C TYR A 236 5.50 -14.54 -9.95
N ASN A 237 5.84 -15.28 -8.88
CA ASN A 237 4.87 -15.72 -7.89
C ASN A 237 4.82 -14.71 -6.73
N VAL A 238 4.15 -13.58 -6.98
CA VAL A 238 3.99 -12.53 -5.97
C VAL A 238 2.69 -12.73 -5.21
N THR A 239 2.73 -12.62 -3.90
CA THR A 239 1.57 -12.64 -3.00
C THR A 239 1.64 -11.43 -2.09
N PHE A 240 0.51 -10.78 -1.80
CA PHE A 240 0.51 -9.56 -0.98
C PHE A 240 -0.71 -9.41 -0.07
N SER A 241 -0.54 -8.78 1.09
CA SER A 241 -1.60 -8.59 2.09
C SER A 241 -2.29 -7.22 1.94
N GLY A 242 -3.04 -6.99 0.87
CA GLY A 242 -3.67 -5.67 0.67
C GLY A 242 -4.62 -5.54 -0.50
N SER A 243 -4.98 -6.66 -1.14
CA SER A 243 -5.81 -6.68 -2.35
C SER A 243 -7.24 -6.22 -2.07
N HIS A 244 -7.79 -5.40 -2.96
CA HIS A 244 -9.18 -4.97 -2.93
C HIS A 244 -9.97 -5.58 -4.08
N LYS A 245 -10.98 -6.41 -3.80
CA LYS A 245 -11.87 -6.91 -4.87
C LYS A 245 -12.81 -5.83 -5.44
N SER A 246 -13.08 -4.76 -4.69
CA SER A 246 -14.18 -3.80 -5.02
C SER A 246 -13.87 -2.28 -5.08
N LEU A 247 -12.65 -1.77 -4.82
CA LEU A 247 -12.34 -0.32 -4.88
C LEU A 247 -11.14 -0.09 -5.78
N LYS A 248 -11.39 0.52 -6.94
CA LYS A 248 -10.36 0.97 -7.88
C LYS A 248 -9.85 2.36 -7.47
N LYS A 249 -9.15 2.47 -6.34
CA LYS A 249 -8.56 3.76 -5.94
C LYS A 249 -7.30 4.05 -6.75
N LEU A 250 -7.35 5.09 -7.58
CA LEU A 250 -6.17 5.68 -8.21
C LEU A 250 -5.53 6.71 -7.27
N CYS A 251 -4.21 6.64 -7.13
CA CYS A 251 -3.42 7.60 -6.35
C CYS A 251 -2.73 8.58 -7.30
N SER A 252 -2.87 9.88 -7.05
CA SER A 252 -2.41 10.94 -7.94
C SER A 252 -0.92 11.31 -7.82
N ARG A 253 -0.22 10.77 -6.82
CA ARG A 253 1.21 11.05 -6.58
C ARG A 253 2.04 9.78 -6.73
N TRP A 254 2.05 9.23 -7.93
CA TRP A 254 2.60 7.92 -8.22
C TRP A 254 3.74 7.99 -9.22
N LYS A 255 4.89 7.40 -8.86
CA LYS A 255 6.01 7.15 -9.77
C LYS A 255 5.90 5.71 -10.27
N LEU A 256 6.04 5.53 -11.58
CA LEU A 256 6.22 4.22 -12.21
C LEU A 256 7.56 3.60 -11.79
N PRO A 257 7.62 2.28 -11.51
CA PRO A 257 8.89 1.60 -11.33
C PRO A 257 9.71 1.65 -12.63
N ASP A 258 11.02 1.75 -12.53
CA ASP A 258 11.91 1.69 -13.70
C ASP A 258 11.97 0.27 -14.27
N THR A 259 11.85 -0.74 -13.41
CA THR A 259 11.69 -2.14 -13.80
C THR A 259 10.43 -2.32 -14.64
N PHE A 260 10.61 -2.83 -15.86
CA PHE A 260 9.55 -3.05 -16.86
C PHE A 260 8.72 -1.82 -17.23
N LYS A 261 9.21 -0.61 -16.99
CA LYS A 261 8.47 0.64 -17.16
C LYS A 261 7.74 0.76 -18.50
N LYS A 262 8.46 0.52 -19.60
CA LYS A 262 7.92 0.68 -20.97
C LYS A 262 6.81 -0.32 -21.26
N GLU A 263 7.05 -1.59 -20.95
CA GLU A 263 6.10 -2.66 -21.24
C GLU A 263 4.87 -2.57 -20.32
N PHE A 264 5.09 -2.28 -19.04
CA PHE A 264 4.00 -2.05 -18.10
C PHE A 264 3.17 -0.83 -18.47
N MET A 265 3.77 0.26 -18.96
CA MET A 265 3.02 1.42 -19.43
C MET A 265 2.02 1.06 -20.54
N SER A 266 2.44 0.27 -21.53
CA SER A 266 1.54 -0.17 -22.60
C SER A 266 0.41 -1.05 -22.07
N TYR A 267 0.72 -1.98 -21.16
CA TYR A 267 -0.27 -2.82 -20.50
C TYR A 267 -1.26 -1.99 -19.68
N ALA A 268 -0.75 -1.07 -18.86
CA ALA A 268 -1.56 -0.24 -17.99
C ALA A 268 -2.45 0.72 -18.78
N GLN A 269 -1.95 1.31 -19.86
CA GLN A 269 -2.72 2.18 -20.73
C GLN A 269 -3.91 1.42 -21.34
N LEU A 270 -3.68 0.25 -21.92
CA LEU A 270 -4.75 -0.59 -22.49
C LEU A 270 -5.84 -0.90 -21.46
N GLU A 271 -5.45 -1.25 -20.23
CA GLU A 271 -6.39 -1.59 -19.15
C GLU A 271 -7.15 -0.37 -18.63
N LEU A 272 -6.51 0.79 -18.52
CA LEU A 272 -7.16 2.03 -18.10
C LEU A 272 -8.11 2.57 -19.18
N ASP A 273 -7.73 2.53 -20.45
CA ASP A 273 -8.58 2.95 -21.57
C ASP A 273 -9.86 2.10 -21.61
N ARG A 274 -9.75 0.77 -21.41
CA ARG A 274 -10.91 -0.13 -21.27
C ARG A 274 -11.84 0.26 -20.13
N ILE A 275 -11.30 0.64 -18.97
CA ILE A 275 -12.10 1.08 -17.83
C ILE A 275 -12.82 2.38 -18.16
N ILE A 276 -12.10 3.37 -18.69
CA ILE A 276 -12.68 4.67 -19.05
C ILE A 276 -13.80 4.49 -20.07
N GLU A 277 -13.57 3.71 -21.13
CA GLU A 277 -14.60 3.41 -22.12
C GLU A 277 -15.82 2.72 -21.50
N TYR A 278 -15.62 1.76 -20.59
CA TYR A 278 -16.71 1.07 -19.91
C TYR A 278 -17.54 2.03 -19.05
N GLU A 279 -16.89 2.85 -18.23
CA GLU A 279 -17.57 3.83 -17.35
C GLU A 279 -18.33 4.88 -18.18
N ILE A 280 -17.76 5.34 -19.31
CA ILE A 280 -18.45 6.25 -20.24
C ILE A 280 -19.68 5.56 -20.85
N LYS A 281 -19.54 4.32 -21.33
CA LYS A 281 -20.65 3.53 -21.89
C LYS A 281 -21.74 3.23 -20.86
N TRP A 282 -21.37 3.07 -19.58
CA TRP A 282 -22.30 2.84 -18.48
C TRP A 282 -23.11 4.10 -18.17
N CYS A 283 -22.47 5.27 -18.10
CA CYS A 283 -23.13 6.56 -17.87
C CYS A 283 -24.00 7.04 -19.05
N THR A 284 -23.89 6.42 -20.23
CA THR A 284 -24.60 6.85 -21.45
C THR A 284 -25.72 5.90 -21.89
N LYS A 285 -25.97 4.80 -21.16
CA LYS A 285 -27.09 3.88 -21.44
C LYS A 285 -28.34 4.25 -20.61
N PRO A 286 -29.53 4.30 -21.22
CA PRO A 286 -30.78 4.52 -20.50
C PRO A 286 -31.21 3.25 -19.74
N ASP A 287 -31.42 3.40 -18.43
CA ASP A 287 -32.20 2.57 -17.50
C ASP A 287 -32.40 1.08 -17.84
N SER A 288 -31.44 0.23 -17.46
CA SER A 288 -31.76 -1.12 -16.95
C SER A 288 -30.71 -1.57 -15.92
N GLU A 289 -30.83 -1.04 -14.69
CA GLU A 289 -29.94 -1.36 -13.56
C GLU A 289 -29.79 -2.88 -13.30
N SER A 290 -30.80 -3.68 -13.62
CA SER A 290 -30.81 -5.12 -13.34
C SER A 290 -30.03 -5.99 -14.33
N GLU A 291 -30.08 -5.70 -15.63
CA GLU A 291 -29.39 -6.53 -16.66
C GLU A 291 -27.88 -6.26 -16.69
N CYS A 292 -27.48 -5.03 -16.31
CA CYS A 292 -26.07 -4.64 -16.29
C CYS A 292 -25.29 -5.24 -15.10
N ILE A 293 -25.93 -5.48 -13.95
CA ILE A 293 -25.29 -6.13 -12.80
C ILE A 293 -25.01 -7.61 -13.11
N GLU A 294 -25.96 -8.33 -13.70
CA GLU A 294 -25.72 -9.71 -14.16
C GLU A 294 -24.68 -9.77 -15.28
N ALA A 295 -24.69 -8.84 -16.23
CA ALA A 295 -23.66 -8.79 -17.28
C ALA A 295 -22.25 -8.45 -16.73
N TYR A 296 -22.15 -7.59 -15.69
CA TYR A 296 -20.89 -7.28 -15.01
C TYR A 296 -20.37 -8.48 -14.22
N LEU A 297 -21.24 -9.15 -13.45
CA LEU A 297 -20.92 -10.37 -12.69
C LEU A 297 -20.60 -11.57 -13.60
N ASN A 298 -21.18 -11.64 -14.80
CA ASN A 298 -20.96 -12.74 -15.74
C ASN A 298 -19.92 -12.43 -16.83
N SER A 299 -19.37 -11.21 -16.85
CA SER A 299 -18.28 -10.87 -17.76
C SER A 299 -17.00 -11.61 -17.37
N SER A 300 -16.14 -11.91 -18.34
CA SER A 300 -14.82 -12.52 -18.10
C SER A 300 -13.91 -11.69 -17.16
N PHE A 301 -14.32 -10.46 -16.86
CA PHE A 301 -13.79 -9.64 -15.79
C PHE A 301 -14.04 -10.28 -14.43
N TYR A 302 -15.29 -10.60 -14.04
CA TYR A 302 -15.61 -11.12 -12.69
C TYR A 302 -15.15 -12.56 -12.45
N HIS A 303 -15.18 -13.41 -13.48
CA HIS A 303 -14.82 -14.83 -13.35
C HIS A 303 -13.30 -15.10 -13.24
N ASN A 304 -12.46 -14.06 -13.32
CA ASN A 304 -11.04 -14.13 -13.01
C ASN A 304 -10.65 -13.42 -11.69
N PHE A 305 -11.61 -13.09 -10.80
CA PHE A 305 -11.39 -12.49 -9.46
C PHE A 305 -11.78 -13.38 -8.28
#